data_AF-A0A1L6HYX8-F1
#
_entry.id   AF-A0A1L6HYX8-F1
#
_cell.length_a   1.000
_cell.length_b   1.000
_cell.length_c   1.000
_cell.angle_alpha   90.00
_cell.angle_beta   90.00
_cell.angle_gamma   90.00
#
_symmetry.space_group_name_H-M   'P 1'
#
loop_
_entity.id
_entity.type
_entity.pdbx_description
1 polymer ?
#
loop_
_entity_poly.entity_id
_entity_poly.type
_entity_poly.pdbx_seq_one_letter_code
_entity_poly.pdbx_strand_id
1 'polypeptide(L)'
;MDRRTFIATGTWYSSAAWLPAWLAAETAEARAAASHDAARQDTTLARTARTFALFDASLARADAFAEHAARLAIPVFEIGDDIGALWHTSLAASMARAPSPTLIGFTRASDFFVLTRLALRPGRLVARTTESSRPHANAPVSFVISI
;
A
#
# COMPACT_ATOMS: atom_id res chain seq x y z
N MET A 1 -1.19 27.85 24.40
CA MET A 1 -1.42 26.72 23.48
C MET A 1 -2.91 26.69 23.17
N ASP A 2 -3.29 27.04 21.95
CA ASP A 2 -4.67 27.40 21.61
C ASP A 2 -5.47 26.17 21.17
N ARG A 3 -6.52 25.83 21.91
CA ARG A 3 -7.34 24.62 21.71
C ARG A 3 -8.09 24.60 20.37
N ARG A 4 -8.22 25.76 19.71
CA ARG A 4 -8.92 25.91 18.43
C ARG A 4 -8.09 25.45 17.23
N THR A 5 -6.76 25.52 17.32
CA THR A 5 -5.86 25.03 16.26
C THR A 5 -5.85 23.51 16.17
N PHE A 6 -6.09 22.81 17.29
CA PHE A 6 -6.06 21.35 17.32
C PHE A 6 -7.31 20.69 16.74
N ILE A 7 -8.49 21.32 16.89
CA ILE A 7 -9.75 20.78 16.32
C ILE A 7 -9.84 20.99 14.80
N ALA A 8 -9.17 22.01 14.26
CA ALA A 8 -9.19 22.28 12.82
C ALA A 8 -8.40 21.25 11.98
N THR A 9 -7.42 20.55 12.57
CA THR A 9 -6.60 19.54 11.85
C THR A 9 -7.24 18.15 11.85
N GLY A 10 -8.29 17.91 12.64
CA GLY A 10 -8.84 16.57 12.87
C GLY A 10 -9.96 16.12 11.92
N THR A 11 -10.53 17.01 11.09
CA THR A 11 -11.83 16.77 10.43
C THR A 11 -11.79 16.33 8.96
N TRP A 12 -10.63 16.07 8.38
CA TRP A 12 -10.54 15.78 6.92
C TRP A 12 -10.38 14.31 6.52
N TYR A 13 -10.49 13.35 7.44
CA TYR A 13 -10.31 11.92 7.12
C TYR A 13 -11.60 11.08 6.93
N SER A 14 -12.79 11.68 6.95
CA SER A 14 -14.04 10.90 6.99
C SER A 14 -14.68 10.52 5.65
N SER A 15 -14.14 10.90 4.49
CA SER A 15 -14.78 10.60 3.20
C SER A 15 -14.21 9.39 2.43
N ALA A 16 -13.21 8.68 2.95
CA ALA A 16 -12.59 7.53 2.25
C ALA A 16 -12.92 6.16 2.85
N ALA A 17 -13.84 6.07 3.83
CA ALA A 17 -14.12 4.81 4.54
C ALA A 17 -14.76 3.70 3.67
N TRP A 18 -15.03 3.97 2.38
CA TRP A 18 -15.71 3.07 1.46
C TRP A 18 -14.89 2.81 0.18
N LEU A 19 -13.75 3.47 0.03
CA LEU A 19 -12.86 3.25 -1.10
C LEU A 19 -11.85 2.16 -0.73
N PRO A 20 -11.54 1.22 -1.65
CA PRO A 20 -10.41 0.32 -1.50
C PRO A 20 -9.14 1.11 -1.16
N ALA A 21 -8.31 0.58 -0.25
CA ALA A 21 -7.09 1.27 0.21
C ALA A 21 -6.17 1.76 -0.92
N TRP A 22 -6.17 1.09 -2.07
CA TRP A 22 -5.38 1.46 -3.25
C TRP A 22 -5.96 2.68 -4.00
N LEU A 23 -7.27 2.88 -4.02
CA LEU A 23 -7.92 4.10 -4.54
C LEU A 23 -7.74 5.29 -3.59
N ALA A 24 -7.65 5.03 -2.28
CA ALA A 24 -7.32 6.07 -1.31
C ALA A 24 -5.88 6.61 -1.51
N ALA A 25 -4.95 5.76 -1.95
CA ALA A 25 -3.58 6.17 -2.28
C ALA A 25 -3.55 7.15 -3.47
N GLU A 26 -4.38 6.94 -4.51
CA GLU A 26 -4.48 7.85 -5.66
C GLU A 26 -4.87 9.28 -5.26
N THR A 27 -5.83 9.42 -4.34
CA THR A 27 -6.28 10.76 -3.90
C THR A 27 -5.24 11.49 -3.05
N ALA A 28 -4.39 10.75 -2.35
CA ALA A 28 -3.28 11.31 -1.58
C ALA A 28 -2.14 11.79 -2.51
N GLU A 29 -1.81 11.00 -3.54
CA GLU A 29 -0.82 11.36 -4.55
C GLU A 29 -1.29 12.55 -5.41
N ALA A 30 -2.56 12.57 -5.82
CA ALA A 30 -3.14 13.71 -6.54
C ALA A 30 -3.18 15.00 -5.70
N ARG A 31 -3.38 14.90 -4.37
CA ARG A 31 -3.26 16.05 -3.45
C ARG A 31 -1.84 16.50 -3.24
N ALA A 32 -0.88 15.57 -3.17
CA ALA A 32 0.54 15.91 -3.14
C ALA A 32 0.97 16.62 -4.42
N ALA A 33 0.44 16.21 -5.59
CA ALA A 33 0.62 16.90 -6.87
C ALA A 33 0.09 18.35 -6.84
N ALA A 34 -1.09 18.59 -6.25
CA ALA A 34 -1.66 19.93 -6.09
C ALA A 34 -0.93 20.82 -5.06
N SER A 35 -0.14 20.23 -4.16
CA SER A 35 0.62 20.93 -3.10
C SER A 35 2.05 21.32 -3.53
N HIS A 36 2.40 21.10 -4.80
CA HIS A 36 3.75 21.20 -5.35
C HIS A 36 4.41 22.60 -5.30
N ASP A 37 3.68 23.65 -4.93
CA ASP A 37 4.26 25.00 -4.87
C ASP A 37 5.03 25.30 -3.57
N ALA A 38 4.84 24.52 -2.49
CA ALA A 38 5.45 24.80 -1.18
C ALA A 38 6.56 23.82 -0.74
N ALA A 39 6.79 22.70 -1.43
CA ALA A 39 7.42 21.52 -0.85
C ALA A 39 8.68 21.00 -1.56
N ARG A 40 9.59 21.88 -2.03
CA ARG A 40 10.81 21.49 -2.77
C ARG A 40 11.79 20.58 -2.00
N GLN A 41 11.65 20.43 -0.67
CA GLN A 41 12.50 19.55 0.15
C GLN A 41 11.87 18.17 0.42
N ASP A 42 10.54 18.05 0.50
CA ASP A 42 9.82 16.77 0.62
C ASP A 42 9.77 15.98 -0.70
N THR A 43 9.91 16.67 -1.84
CA THR A 43 9.87 16.03 -3.17
C THR A 43 11.02 15.06 -3.41
N THR A 44 12.17 15.25 -2.74
CA THR A 44 13.33 14.38 -2.94
C THR A 44 13.14 13.02 -2.27
N LEU A 45 12.53 13.00 -1.08
CA LEU A 45 12.20 11.77 -0.34
C LEU A 45 11.02 11.01 -0.99
N ALA A 46 10.00 11.74 -1.48
CA ALA A 46 8.87 11.16 -2.19
C ALA A 46 9.27 10.55 -3.55
N ARG A 47 10.21 11.17 -4.28
CA ARG A 47 10.71 10.66 -5.56
C ARG A 47 11.60 9.41 -5.43
N THR A 48 12.09 9.13 -4.22
CA THR A 48 12.89 7.93 -3.92
C THR A 48 12.07 6.73 -3.42
N ALA A 49 10.86 6.96 -2.90
CA ALA A 49 10.01 5.87 -2.43
C ALA A 49 9.56 5.00 -3.62
N ARG A 50 9.94 3.72 -3.62
CA ARG A 50 9.56 2.79 -4.68
C ARG A 50 8.33 1.99 -4.25
N THR A 51 7.28 2.09 -5.05
CA THR A 51 6.06 1.30 -4.86
C THR A 51 6.13 0.00 -5.65
N PHE A 52 5.63 -1.10 -5.07
CA PHE A 52 5.46 -2.39 -5.73
C PHE A 52 4.02 -2.86 -5.51
N ALA A 53 3.41 -3.41 -6.55
CA ALA A 53 2.04 -3.92 -6.52
C ALA A 53 2.05 -5.45 -6.40
N LEU A 54 1.29 -6.00 -5.46
CA LEU A 54 1.06 -7.44 -5.31
C LEU A 54 -0.41 -7.77 -5.55
N PHE A 55 -0.68 -8.85 -6.28
CA PHE A 55 -2.03 -9.34 -6.46
C PHE A 55 -2.10 -10.86 -6.41
N ASP A 56 -3.22 -11.36 -5.92
CA ASP A 56 -3.57 -12.77 -5.99
C ASP A 56 -4.57 -12.97 -7.12
N ALA A 57 -4.15 -13.65 -8.20
CA ALA A 57 -4.96 -13.91 -9.39
C ALA A 57 -6.21 -14.76 -9.09
N SER A 58 -6.25 -15.48 -7.95
CA SER A 58 -7.42 -16.25 -7.54
C SER A 58 -8.58 -15.39 -7.03
N LEU A 59 -8.35 -14.09 -6.78
CA LEU A 59 -9.36 -13.18 -6.24
C LEU A 59 -10.14 -12.45 -7.33
N ALA A 60 -11.46 -12.33 -7.12
CA ALA A 60 -12.29 -11.48 -7.95
C ALA A 60 -11.81 -10.01 -7.90
N ARG A 61 -11.59 -9.41 -9.06
CA ARG A 61 -11.02 -8.05 -9.29
C ARG A 61 -9.49 -7.95 -9.27
N ALA A 62 -8.77 -9.07 -9.22
CA ALA A 62 -7.31 -9.08 -9.38
C ALA A 62 -6.85 -8.46 -10.71
N ASP A 63 -7.53 -8.79 -11.81
CA ASP A 63 -7.21 -8.27 -13.15
C ASP A 63 -7.34 -6.74 -13.21
N ALA A 64 -8.43 -6.19 -12.68
CA ALA A 64 -8.65 -4.75 -12.65
C ALA A 64 -7.56 -4.00 -11.86
N PHE A 65 -7.06 -4.60 -10.77
CA PHE A 65 -5.95 -4.07 -10.00
C PHE A 65 -4.62 -4.18 -10.75
N ALA A 66 -4.34 -5.33 -11.37
CA ALA A 66 -3.11 -5.55 -12.14
C ALA A 66 -3.02 -4.60 -13.35
N GLU A 67 -4.12 -4.45 -14.11
CA GLU A 67 -4.22 -3.47 -15.19
C GLU A 67 -4.02 -2.05 -14.70
N HIS A 68 -4.58 -1.72 -13.53
CA HIS A 68 -4.44 -0.40 -12.95
C HIS A 68 -2.99 -0.09 -12.56
N ALA A 69 -2.32 -1.02 -11.86
CA ALA A 69 -0.91 -0.87 -11.51
C ALA A 69 -0.02 -0.79 -12.76
N ALA A 70 -0.34 -1.56 -13.80
CA ALA A 70 0.35 -1.49 -15.09
C ALA A 70 0.19 -0.11 -15.76
N ARG A 71 -1.01 0.50 -15.72
CA ARG A 71 -1.23 1.87 -16.23
C ARG A 71 -0.39 2.92 -15.49
N LEU A 72 -0.10 2.69 -14.21
CA LEU A 72 0.75 3.56 -13.39
C LEU A 72 2.26 3.22 -13.50
N ALA A 73 2.64 2.26 -14.35
CA ALA A 73 4.00 1.74 -14.47
C ALA A 73 4.61 1.26 -13.13
N ILE A 74 3.76 0.83 -12.19
CA ILE A 74 4.18 0.23 -10.93
C ILE A 74 4.58 -1.22 -11.22
N PRO A 75 5.76 -1.71 -10.77
CA PRO A 75 6.11 -3.12 -10.94
C PRO A 75 5.11 -4.01 -10.21
N VAL A 76 4.53 -4.96 -10.94
CA VAL A 76 3.47 -5.86 -10.46
C VAL A 76 4.03 -7.26 -10.24
N PHE A 77 3.67 -7.89 -9.13
CA PHE A 77 3.97 -9.28 -8.80
C PHE A 77 2.69 -10.05 -8.52
N GLU A 78 2.55 -11.20 -9.18
CA GLU A 78 1.53 -12.19 -8.82
C GLU A 78 2.02 -13.00 -7.62
N ILE A 79 1.13 -13.22 -6.64
CA ILE A 79 1.42 -13.99 -5.43
C ILE A 79 1.54 -15.49 -5.72
N GLY A 80 0.68 -16.01 -6.61
CA GLY A 80 0.58 -17.44 -6.89
C GLY A 80 0.18 -18.23 -5.65
N ASP A 81 0.76 -19.43 -5.49
CA ASP A 81 0.40 -20.34 -4.40
C ASP A 81 1.18 -20.11 -3.09
N ASP A 82 2.37 -19.50 -3.17
CA ASP A 82 3.26 -19.33 -2.01
C ASP A 82 3.92 -17.95 -1.97
N ILE A 83 3.35 -17.08 -1.12
CA ILE A 83 3.85 -15.72 -0.89
C ILE A 83 5.23 -15.68 -0.22
N GLY A 84 5.57 -16.71 0.57
CA GLY A 84 6.89 -16.83 1.19
C GLY A 84 7.97 -17.12 0.17
N ALA A 85 7.69 -18.03 -0.78
CA ALA A 85 8.58 -18.29 -1.91
C ALA A 85 8.80 -17.01 -2.74
N LEU A 86 7.72 -16.33 -3.15
CA LEU A 86 7.81 -15.05 -3.88
C LEU A 86 8.69 -14.04 -3.14
N TRP A 87 8.49 -13.91 -1.81
CA TRP A 87 9.24 -12.98 -0.98
C TRP A 87 10.75 -13.20 -1.10
N HIS A 88 11.18 -14.45 -0.90
CA HIS A 88 12.60 -14.79 -0.88
C HIS A 88 13.25 -14.83 -2.26
N THR A 89 12.50 -15.16 -3.31
CA THR A 89 13.07 -15.28 -4.67
C THR A 89 13.25 -13.95 -5.37
N SER A 90 12.33 -12.99 -5.17
CA SER A 90 12.30 -11.77 -6.01
C SER A 90 11.95 -10.50 -5.25
N LEU A 91 10.95 -10.55 -4.36
CA LEU A 91 10.41 -9.34 -3.76
C LEU A 91 11.39 -8.69 -2.78
N ALA A 92 11.98 -9.46 -1.86
CA ALA A 92 12.94 -8.94 -0.88
C ALA A 92 14.16 -8.31 -1.56
N ALA A 93 14.68 -8.93 -2.62
CA ALA A 93 15.81 -8.42 -3.39
C ALA A 93 15.46 -7.15 -4.17
N SER A 94 14.21 -7.02 -4.64
CA SER A 94 13.72 -5.83 -5.33
C SER A 94 13.52 -4.66 -4.36
N MET A 95 12.96 -4.95 -3.19
CA MET A 95 12.73 -3.97 -2.12
C MET A 95 14.03 -3.47 -1.49
N ALA A 96 15.04 -4.33 -1.34
CA ALA A 96 16.35 -3.93 -0.79
C ALA A 96 17.08 -2.90 -1.65
N ARG A 97 16.76 -2.81 -2.96
CA ARG A 97 17.33 -1.82 -3.88
C ARG A 97 16.63 -0.46 -3.82
N ALA A 98 15.50 -0.37 -3.12
CA ALA A 98 14.70 0.82 -3.02
C ALA A 98 14.86 1.47 -1.64
N PRO A 99 15.13 2.79 -1.58
CA PRO A 99 15.00 3.53 -0.33
C PRO A 99 13.51 3.68 0.03
N SER A 100 13.11 3.16 1.19
CA SER A 100 11.73 3.22 1.70
C SER A 100 10.67 2.60 0.78
N PRO A 101 10.72 1.29 0.53
CA PRO A 101 9.78 0.62 -0.37
C PRO A 101 8.38 0.56 0.25
N THR A 102 7.37 0.77 -0.60
CA THR A 102 5.96 0.58 -0.24
C THR A 102 5.40 -0.58 -1.04
N LEU A 103 4.73 -1.52 -0.37
CA LEU A 103 3.93 -2.56 -0.98
C LEU A 103 2.47 -2.14 -0.94
N ILE A 104 1.82 -2.15 -2.10
CA ILE A 104 0.37 -2.07 -2.21
C ILE A 104 -0.13 -3.39 -2.76
N GLY A 105 -1.32 -3.82 -2.38
CA GLY A 105 -1.81 -5.05 -2.97
C GLY A 105 -3.21 -5.46 -2.59
N PHE A 106 -3.60 -6.56 -3.22
CA PHE A 106 -4.88 -7.23 -3.04
C PHE A 106 -4.64 -8.74 -2.94
N THR A 107 -4.87 -9.32 -1.75
CA THR A 107 -4.53 -10.71 -1.46
C THR A 107 -5.47 -11.34 -0.42
N ARG A 108 -5.35 -12.64 -0.18
CA ARG A 108 -6.05 -13.36 0.89
C ARG A 108 -5.56 -12.92 2.26
N ALA A 109 -6.43 -12.95 3.26
CA ALA A 109 -6.07 -12.61 4.63
C ALA A 109 -4.89 -13.46 5.18
N SER A 110 -4.78 -14.73 4.79
CA SER A 110 -3.64 -15.59 5.15
C SER A 110 -2.31 -15.08 4.62
N ASP A 111 -2.27 -14.69 3.35
CA ASP A 111 -1.05 -14.25 2.69
C ASP A 111 -0.65 -12.87 3.17
N PHE A 112 -1.64 -11.99 3.43
CA PHE A 112 -1.40 -10.71 4.08
C PHE A 112 -0.76 -10.91 5.47
N PHE A 113 -1.25 -11.85 6.27
CA PHE A 113 -0.63 -12.16 7.56
C PHE A 113 0.84 -12.58 7.40
N VAL A 114 1.15 -13.48 6.47
CA VAL A 114 2.53 -13.89 6.18
C VAL A 114 3.37 -12.70 5.72
N LEU A 115 2.86 -11.86 4.82
CA LEU A 115 3.52 -10.65 4.34
C LEU A 115 3.86 -9.69 5.47
N THR A 116 2.93 -9.43 6.39
CA THR A 116 3.24 -8.57 7.54
C THR A 116 4.38 -9.13 8.38
N ARG A 117 4.47 -10.46 8.54
CA ARG A 117 5.56 -11.11 9.28
C ARG A 117 6.90 -11.03 8.55
N LEU A 118 6.91 -11.22 7.24
CA LEU A 118 8.12 -11.12 6.41
C LEU A 118 8.61 -9.66 6.29
N ALA A 119 7.68 -8.72 6.25
CA ALA A 119 7.94 -7.29 6.15
C ALA A 119 8.36 -6.64 7.49
N LEU A 120 8.23 -7.34 8.62
CA LEU A 120 8.63 -6.83 9.94
C LEU A 120 10.15 -6.61 9.98
N ARG A 121 10.55 -5.35 9.80
CA ARG A 121 11.80 -4.81 10.35
C ARG A 121 11.48 -4.08 11.65
N PRO A 122 12.33 -4.18 12.69
CA PRO A 122 12.12 -3.42 13.92
C PRO A 122 11.96 -1.93 13.60
N GLY A 123 10.81 -1.36 13.95
CA GLY A 123 10.55 0.09 13.94
C GLY A 123 10.09 0.73 12.61
N ARG A 124 9.77 -0.01 11.55
CA ARG A 124 9.48 0.61 10.23
C ARG A 124 8.21 0.16 9.51
N LEU A 125 7.48 -0.83 10.04
CA LEU A 125 6.28 -1.35 9.39
C LEU A 125 5.04 -0.50 9.73
N VAL A 126 4.46 0.14 8.71
CA VAL A 126 3.12 0.74 8.78
C VAL A 126 2.23 -0.01 7.80
N ALA A 127 1.38 -0.89 8.32
CA ALA A 127 0.39 -1.62 7.53
C ALA A 127 -0.99 -0.98 7.69
N ARG A 128 -1.63 -0.63 6.57
CA ARG A 128 -3.04 -0.22 6.51
C ARG A 128 -3.82 -1.26 5.73
N THR A 129 -4.95 -1.69 6.26
CA THR A 129 -5.85 -2.66 5.63
C THR A 129 -7.25 -2.08 5.56
N THR A 130 -7.95 -2.33 4.45
CA THR A 130 -9.39 -2.17 4.38
C THR A 130 -10.00 -3.56 4.21
N GLU A 131 -10.58 -4.09 5.27
CA GLU A 131 -11.21 -5.41 5.28
C GLU A 131 -12.67 -5.28 4.83
N SER A 132 -13.13 -6.16 3.93
CA SER A 132 -14.54 -6.29 3.58
C SER A 132 -15.12 -7.46 4.38
N SER A 133 -15.79 -7.13 5.48
CA SER A 133 -16.63 -7.95 6.37
C SER A 133 -16.56 -9.49 6.29
N ARG A 134 -16.16 -10.07 7.42
CA ARG A 134 -16.18 -11.47 7.92
C ARG A 134 -14.81 -12.17 7.86
N PRO A 135 -14.27 -12.60 9.01
CA PRO A 135 -12.95 -13.21 9.09
C PRO A 135 -13.01 -14.64 8.54
N HIS A 136 -12.69 -14.81 7.27
CA HIS A 136 -12.33 -16.11 6.70
C HIS A 136 -10.95 -16.02 6.06
N ALA A 137 -10.17 -17.12 6.09
CA ALA A 137 -8.78 -17.11 5.61
C ALA A 137 -8.64 -16.64 4.14
N ASN A 138 -9.67 -16.87 3.33
CA ASN A 138 -9.76 -16.46 1.93
C ASN A 138 -10.41 -15.08 1.73
N ALA A 139 -10.60 -14.30 2.80
CA ALA A 139 -11.20 -12.98 2.68
C ALA A 139 -10.24 -12.08 1.91
N PRO A 140 -10.71 -11.39 0.86
CA PRO A 140 -9.88 -10.46 0.13
C PRO A 140 -9.54 -9.26 1.00
N VAL A 141 -8.26 -8.94 1.09
CA VAL A 141 -7.70 -7.81 1.82
C VAL A 141 -6.95 -6.93 0.83
N SER A 142 -7.33 -5.66 0.76
CA SER A 142 -6.45 -4.65 0.16
C SER A 142 -5.61 -3.98 1.24
N PHE A 143 -4.32 -3.83 0.95
CA PHE A 143 -3.36 -3.35 1.92
C PHE A 143 -2.36 -2.36 1.33
N VAL A 144 -1.74 -1.61 2.24
CA VAL A 144 -0.54 -0.79 2.01
C VAL A 144 0.43 -1.06 3.15
N ILE A 145 1.67 -1.48 2.85
CA ILE A 145 2.75 -1.70 3.81
C ILE A 145 3.93 -0.84 3.40
N SER A 146 4.33 0.12 4.24
CA SER A 146 5.59 0.85 4.08
C SER A 146 6.66 0.20 4.97
N ILE A 147 7.86 -0.03 4.42
CA ILE A 147 9.03 -0.65 5.09
C ILE A 147 10.22 0.30 5.09
#